data_AF-G9KRH3-F1
#
_entry.id   AF-G9KRH3-F1
#
_cell.length_a   1.000
_cell.length_b   1.000
_cell.length_c   1.000
_cell.angle_alpha   90.00
_cell.angle_beta   90.00
_cell.angle_gamma   90.00
#
_symmetry.space_group_name_H-M   'P 1'
#
loop_
_entity.id
_entity.type
_entity.pdbx_description
1 polymer ?
#
loop_
_entity_poly.entity_id
_entity_poly.type
_entity_poly.pdbx_seq_one_letter_code
_entity_poly.pdbx_strand_id
1 'polypeptide(L)' 'TYTMLGTPASVGLTPRICEGLFIREKEYAPLPSSCRIKISFLEIYNERVRDLLKQSDQKKSYTLRVREHPEMGPYVQ' A
#
# COMPACT_ATOMS: atom_id res chain seq x y z
N THR A 1 6.78 11.88 8.57
CA THR A 1 5.51 11.14 8.71
C THR A 1 4.29 12.05 8.86
N TYR A 2 4.39 13.22 9.51
CA TYR A 2 3.24 14.10 9.82
C TYR A 2 2.34 14.45 8.61
N THR A 3 2.88 14.91 7.49
CA THR A 3 2.02 15.25 6.32
C THR A 3 1.36 14.01 5.69
N MET A 4 2.09 12.89 5.59
CA MET A 4 1.61 11.70 4.89
C MET A 4 0.64 10.86 5.73
N LEU A 5 0.97 10.55 6.98
CA LEU A 5 0.12 9.75 7.88
C LEU A 5 -0.65 10.62 8.88
N GLY A 6 -0.02 11.67 9.39
CA GLY A 6 -0.60 12.53 10.41
C GLY A 6 -0.54 11.94 11.81
N THR A 7 -1.41 12.48 12.65
CA THR A 7 -1.69 12.01 14.01
C THR A 7 -3.19 11.72 14.12
N PRO A 8 -3.65 11.05 15.20
CA PRO A 8 -5.09 10.88 15.43
C PRO A 8 -5.87 12.21 15.49
N ALA A 9 -5.24 13.30 15.94
CA ALA A 9 -5.86 14.63 16.00
C ALA A 9 -5.78 15.40 14.67
N SER A 10 -4.81 15.08 13.81
CA SER A 10 -4.62 15.71 12.50
C SER A 10 -4.22 14.66 11.47
N VAL A 11 -5.23 14.01 10.88
CA VAL A 11 -5.08 12.92 9.91
C VAL A 11 -4.36 13.41 8.65
N GLY A 12 -3.38 12.64 8.17
CA GLY A 12 -2.54 12.99 7.00
C GLY A 12 -3.16 12.60 5.64
N LEU A 13 -2.37 12.73 4.58
CA LEU A 13 -2.80 12.48 3.20
C LEU A 13 -3.20 11.03 2.92
N THR A 14 -2.36 10.05 3.27
CA THR A 14 -2.59 8.62 2.99
C THR A 14 -3.93 8.13 3.52
N PRO A 15 -4.27 8.27 4.82
CA PRO A 15 -5.57 7.85 5.33
C PRO A 15 -6.75 8.61 4.69
N ARG A 16 -6.63 9.91 4.41
CA ARG A 16 -7.69 10.70 3.72
C ARG A 16 -7.93 10.20 2.29
N ILE A 17 -6.86 9.86 1.56
CA ILE A 17 -6.97 9.31 0.21
C ILE A 17 -7.64 7.93 0.24
N CYS A 18 -7.22 7.05 1.16
CA CYS A 18 -7.85 5.74 1.34
C CYS A 18 -9.35 5.88 1.63
N GLU A 19 -9.75 6.77 2.55
CA GLU A 19 -11.15 7.05 2.85
C GLU A 19 -11.92 7.54 1.60
N GLY A 20 -11.36 8.51 0.87
CA GLY A 20 -11.98 9.01 -0.37
C GLY A 20 -12.16 7.95 -1.46
N LEU A 21 -11.23 6.99 -1.58
CA LEU A 21 -11.35 5.87 -2.52
C LEU A 21 -12.56 4.99 -2.19
N PHE A 22 -12.75 4.64 -0.91
CA PHE A 22 -13.88 3.80 -0.48
C PHE A 22 -15.22 4.54 -0.47
N ILE A 23 -15.23 5.86 -0.25
CA ILE A 23 -16.44 6.68 -0.38
C ILE A 23 -16.92 6.65 -1.84
N ARG A 24 -16.02 6.93 -2.80
CA ARG A 24 -16.37 6.90 -4.23
C ARG A 24 -16.85 5.52 -4.67
N GLU A 25 -16.19 4.45 -4.22
CA GLU A 25 -16.64 3.08 -4.53
C GLU A 25 -18.11 2.85 -4.14
N LYS A 26 -18.53 3.35 -2.97
CA LYS A 26 -19.93 3.25 -2.51
C LYS A 26 -20.89 4.10 -3.34
N GLU A 27 -20.48 5.28 -3.78
CA GLU A 27 -21.31 6.19 -4.59
C GLU A 27 -21.55 5.65 -6.01
N TYR A 28 -20.59 4.94 -6.59
CA TYR A 28 -20.68 4.34 -7.93
C TYR A 28 -21.22 2.90 -7.96
N ALA A 29 -21.63 2.36 -6.81
CA ALA A 29 -22.23 1.03 -6.68
C ALA A 29 -23.46 0.72 -7.58
N PRO A 30 -24.29 1.68 -8.04
CA PRO A 30 -25.42 1.34 -8.92
C PRO A 30 -25.05 1.07 -10.39
N LEU A 31 -23.78 1.23 -10.80
CA LEU A 31 -23.30 0.85 -12.14
C LEU A 31 -22.70 -0.57 -12.14
N PRO A 32 -22.77 -1.33 -13.25
CA PRO A 32 -22.24 -2.70 -13.33
C PRO A 32 -20.70 -2.78 -13.33
N SER A 33 -20.00 -1.74 -12.88
CA SER A 33 -18.55 -1.67 -12.80
C SER A 33 -18.06 -2.22 -11.45
N SER A 34 -17.46 -3.40 -11.47
CA SER A 34 -16.76 -3.93 -10.29
C SER A 34 -15.46 -3.16 -10.04
N CYS A 35 -15.29 -2.64 -8.82
CA CYS A 35 -14.03 -2.03 -8.37
C CYS A 35 -13.21 -3.06 -7.60
N ARG A 36 -11.88 -3.05 -7.78
CA ARG A 36 -10.97 -3.87 -6.96
C ARG A 36 -9.80 -3.02 -6.49
N ILE A 37 -9.83 -2.67 -5.21
CA ILE A 37 -8.76 -1.93 -4.55
C ILE A 37 -7.72 -2.92 -4.02
N LYS A 38 -6.44 -2.67 -4.32
CA LYS A 38 -5.29 -3.41 -3.78
C LYS A 38 -4.36 -2.44 -3.08
N ILE A 39 -3.87 -2.84 -1.90
CA ILE A 39 -2.93 -2.04 -1.10
C ILE A 39 -1.69 -2.89 -0.86
N SER A 40 -0.52 -2.30 -1.09
CA SER A 40 0.77 -2.82 -0.67
C SER A 40 1.46 -1.75 0.19
N PHE A 41 2.18 -2.18 1.23
CA PHE A 41 2.93 -1.26 2.07
C PHE A 41 4.30 -1.85 2.35
N LEU A 42 5.34 -1.19 1.84
CA LEU A 42 6.71 -1.70 1.82
C LEU A 42 7.64 -0.72 2.52
N GLU A 43 8.62 -1.26 3.24
CA GLU A 43 9.77 -0.51 3.75
C GLU A 43 11.01 -0.90 2.96
N ILE A 44 11.76 0.11 2.51
CA ILE A 44 13.09 -0.07 1.94
C ILE A 44 14.07 0.54 2.93
N TYR A 45 14.92 -0.31 3.51
CA TYR A 45 15.93 0.11 4.47
C TYR A 45 17.20 -0.69 4.26
N ASN A 46 18.33 0.01 4.12
CA ASN A 46 19.64 -0.61 3.85
C ASN A 46 19.60 -1.57 2.66
N GLU A 47 19.02 -1.13 1.53
CA GLU A 47 18.84 -1.93 0.30
C GLU A 47 18.06 -3.24 0.50
N ARG A 48 17.27 -3.35 1.56
CA ARG A 48 16.39 -4.50 1.84
C ARG A 48 14.94 -4.08 1.80
N VAL A 49 14.12 -4.90 1.15
CA VAL A 49 12.67 -4.69 1.04
C VAL A 49 11.94 -5.57 2.06
N ARG A 50 11.04 -4.95 2.82
CA ARG A 50 10.18 -5.60 3.81
C ARG A 50 8.72 -5.32 3.49
N ASP A 51 7.90 -6.36 3.55
CA ASP A 51 6.44 -6.23 3.56
C ASP A 51 5.97 -5.82 4.95
N LEU A 52 5.29 -4.67 5.06
CA LEU A 52 4.74 -4.15 6.30
C LEU A 52 3.34 -4.70 6.60
N LEU A 53 2.66 -5.32 5.62
CA LEU A 53 1.34 -5.93 5.81
C LEU A 53 1.44 -7.41 6.20
N LYS A 54 2.61 -8.04 6.02
CA LYS A 54 2.85 -9.42 6.43
C LYS A 54 2.96 -9.54 7.95
N GLN A 55 2.25 -10.48 8.55
CA GLN A 55 2.36 -10.79 9.98
C GLN A 55 3.82 -11.14 10.32
N SER A 56 4.36 -10.51 11.38
CA SER A 56 5.78 -10.63 11.72
C SER A 56 6.08 -11.97 12.40
N ASP A 57 6.15 -13.06 11.63
CA ASP A 57 6.88 -14.23 12.10
C ASP A 57 8.38 -13.86 12.09
N GLN A 58 8.87 -13.57 13.29
CA GLN A 58 10.12 -12.86 13.64
C GLN A 58 11.43 -13.49 13.12
N LYS A 59 11.41 -14.45 12.19
CA LYS A 59 12.62 -15.14 11.74
C LYS A 59 13.12 -14.75 10.36
N LYS A 60 12.31 -14.14 9.48
CA LYS A 60 12.74 -13.73 8.12
C LYS A 60 11.95 -12.52 7.58
N SER A 61 12.18 -11.34 8.17
CA SER A 61 11.41 -10.13 7.82
C SER A 61 11.79 -9.48 6.49
N TYR A 62 12.95 -9.80 5.92
CA TYR A 62 13.51 -9.16 4.72
C TYR A 62 13.76 -10.18 3.61
N THR A 63 12.69 -10.73 3.03
CA THR A 63 12.79 -11.79 2.02
C THR A 63 12.40 -11.36 0.61
N LEU A 64 11.86 -10.17 0.44
CA LEU A 64 11.38 -9.71 -0.86
C LEU A 64 12.57 -9.31 -1.74
N ARG A 65 12.57 -9.84 -2.96
CA ARG A 65 13.55 -9.58 -4.00
C ARG A 65 13.00 -8.57 -4.97
N VAL A 66 13.85 -7.64 -5.41
CA VAL A 66 13.54 -6.74 -6.52
C VAL A 66 13.86 -7.48 -7.82
N ARG A 67 12.93 -7.45 -8.77
CA ARG A 67 13.07 -8.02 -10.12
C ARG A 67 12.61 -7.00 -11.14
N GLU A 68 12.91 -7.25 -12.41
CA GLU A 68 12.51 -6.38 -13.51
C GLU A 68 11.73 -7.17 -14.56
N HIS A 69 10.57 -6.66 -14.93
CA HIS A 69 9.79 -7.16 -16.07
C HIS A 69 10.15 -6.36 -17.33
N PRO A 70 10.38 -6.99 -18.49
CA PRO A 70 10.84 -6.29 -19.71
C PRO A 70 9.98 -5.09 -20.13
N GLU A 71 8.67 -5.13 -19.86
CA GLU A 71 7.73 -4.07 -20.22
C GLU A 71 7.22 -3.23 -19.04
N MET A 72 7.16 -3.80 -17.82
CA MET A 72 6.52 -3.14 -16.66
C MET A 72 7.54 -2.54 -15.71
N GLY A 73 8.84 -2.78 -15.93
CA GLY A 73 9.92 -2.26 -15.10
C GLY A 73 10.08 -3.02 -13.76
N PRO A 74 10.72 -2.38 -12.77
CA PRO A 74 11.06 -3.02 -11.51
C PRO A 74 9.82 -3.27 -10.64
N TYR A 75 9.79 -4.45 -10.00
CA TYR A 75 8.75 -4.86 -9.06
C TYR A 75 9.34 -5.70 -7.92
N VAL A 76 8.52 -5.93 -6.90
CA VAL A 76 8.92 -6.63 -5.67
C VAL A 76 8.25 -8.01 -5.61
N GLN A 77 9.01 -9.07 -5.32
CA GLN A 77 8.57 -10.47 -5.23
C GLN A 77 9.14 -11.21 -4.03
#